data_AF-G4TDT2-F1
#
_entry.id   AF-G4TDT2-F1
#
_cell.length_a   1.000
_cell.length_b   1.000
_cell.length_c   1.000
_cell.angle_alpha   90.00
_cell.angle_beta   90.00
_cell.angle_gamma   90.00
#
_symmetry.space_group_name_H-M   'P 1'
#
loop_
_entity.id
_entity.type
_entity.pdbx_description
1 polymer ?
#
loop_
_entity_poly.entity_id
_entity_poly.type
_entity_poly.pdbx_seq_one_letter_code
_entity_poly.pdbx_strand_id
1 'polypeptide(L)'
;MNRGNNYRQSLPGSTTSSMTPATPATRKRKRGPLDTTPSSEVRFHEEDEVDGFTGQIKSVIVIDDDTPEPPPSLPASSLPLSNGHNANGLLPARPLRTRAQVAAAHAATVTAPVAAAPPPPKRRRRDQPQQPPSSTTSSTRKPFPQITNKPWPSTSTDVSAVSSQASKAAPSCDDKDGHYIVNQDDIIGKRYRLVKLLGQGTFGKVVEAVDSTMNRRVAIKIIRAIPKYREASTIEIRVLRLLKERDPHNIHKCIHLIETFDHRNHVCIVTELLGMCVYDFLKENDFRPFPRAQIQQFARQLLSSVAFLHDLQLIHTDLKPENILLVNSASRVVTEVATAPGRRPQTIHRKILYDCDIRLIDFGSATFEREYHSTVVSTRHYRAPEIILGLGWSYPCDAFSLGCIFVEFYTGVALYQTHDNLEHLAMMEMVMGRMPERFARKGAASKAEWFKDGARLDWPKPKVTNKQSRKDVKSQKALQDIIRPQDQFNRHFLDLVRQLLEFDPALRIKVRKALEHSYFAIGVPLEPAL
;
A
#
# COMPACT_ATOMS: atom_id res chain seq x y z
N MET A 1 -53.25 -55.92 33.71
CA MET A 1 -54.24 -55.40 34.70
C MET A 1 -53.48 -54.86 35.90
N ASN A 2 -53.86 -53.67 36.37
CA ASN A 2 -53.16 -52.89 37.41
C ASN A 2 -52.78 -53.70 38.67
N ARG A 3 -51.53 -53.52 39.15
CA ARG A 3 -50.92 -53.82 40.47
C ARG A 3 -49.41 -53.55 40.29
N GLY A 4 -48.63 -52.87 41.14
CA GLY A 4 -48.78 -52.24 42.44
C GLY A 4 -47.37 -51.78 42.88
N ASN A 5 -47.31 -50.85 43.83
CA ASN A 5 -46.46 -50.89 45.04
C ASN A 5 -44.92 -51.05 44.90
N ASN A 6 -44.03 -50.49 45.74
CA ASN A 6 -44.03 -49.47 46.79
C ASN A 6 -42.62 -49.52 47.46
N TYR A 7 -42.21 -48.46 48.17
CA TYR A 7 -41.16 -48.39 49.23
C TYR A 7 -39.67 -48.53 48.84
N ARG A 8 -38.68 -47.86 49.46
CA ARG A 8 -38.48 -47.33 50.84
C ARG A 8 -37.30 -46.31 50.86
N GLN A 9 -37.43 -45.11 51.48
CA GLN A 9 -36.78 -44.58 52.72
C GLN A 9 -35.24 -44.85 52.87
N SER A 10 -34.34 -43.99 53.36
CA SER A 10 -34.35 -43.02 54.49
C SER A 10 -33.01 -42.22 54.57
N LEU A 11 -33.04 -41.00 55.15
CA LEU A 11 -31.89 -40.25 55.71
C LEU A 11 -31.52 -40.77 57.13
N PRO A 12 -30.30 -40.56 57.69
CA PRO A 12 -29.94 -39.33 58.43
C PRO A 12 -28.44 -38.92 58.31
N GLY A 13 -28.06 -37.77 58.90
CA GLY A 13 -26.74 -37.14 58.75
C GLY A 13 -25.77 -37.23 59.94
N SER A 14 -24.72 -36.41 59.81
CA SER A 14 -23.76 -35.85 60.79
C SER A 14 -22.30 -36.37 60.83
N THR A 15 -21.40 -35.39 60.61
CA THR A 15 -20.12 -35.06 61.28
C THR A 15 -18.76 -35.72 60.92
N THR A 16 -17.85 -34.80 60.50
CA THR A 16 -16.41 -34.64 60.81
C THR A 16 -15.36 -35.64 60.28
N SER A 17 -14.45 -35.17 59.42
CA SER A 17 -13.04 -34.95 59.77
C SER A 17 -12.28 -34.17 58.68
N SER A 18 -11.32 -33.38 59.14
CA SER A 18 -10.43 -32.46 58.46
C SER A 18 -9.28 -33.16 57.71
N MET A 19 -8.93 -32.70 56.51
CA MET A 19 -7.53 -32.67 56.03
C MET A 19 -7.34 -31.60 54.94
N THR A 20 -6.48 -30.63 55.22
CA THR A 20 -5.83 -29.72 54.26
C THR A 20 -4.73 -30.44 53.46
N PRO A 21 -4.44 -30.01 52.23
CA PRO A 21 -3.11 -29.40 51.97
C PRO A 21 -3.18 -28.21 50.99
N ALA A 22 -2.64 -27.04 51.36
CA ALA A 22 -1.26 -26.58 51.09
C ALA A 22 -1.09 -25.87 49.73
N THR A 23 -1.12 -24.53 49.78
CA THR A 23 -0.46 -23.63 48.83
C THR A 23 1.07 -23.79 48.89
N PRO A 24 1.78 -23.59 47.76
CA PRO A 24 2.95 -22.73 47.86
C PRO A 24 3.16 -21.72 46.71
N ALA A 25 3.53 -20.53 47.15
CA ALA A 25 4.54 -19.63 46.59
C ALA A 25 4.30 -18.92 45.24
N THR A 26 3.79 -17.69 45.36
CA THR A 26 4.00 -16.58 44.43
C THR A 26 5.49 -16.25 44.27
N ARG A 27 6.05 -16.44 43.06
CA ARG A 27 7.31 -15.82 42.64
C ARG A 27 7.00 -14.78 41.56
N LYS A 28 6.99 -13.50 41.95
CA LYS A 28 6.88 -12.36 41.02
C LYS A 28 8.08 -12.37 40.06
N ARG A 29 7.86 -12.77 38.80
CA ARG A 29 8.78 -12.46 37.69
C ARG A 29 8.35 -11.14 37.06
N LYS A 30 9.22 -10.14 37.19
CA LYS A 30 9.18 -8.84 36.53
C LYS A 30 9.11 -9.09 35.01
N ARG A 31 7.97 -8.81 34.37
CA ARG A 31 7.88 -8.81 32.90
C ARG A 31 8.69 -7.61 32.40
N GLY A 32 9.72 -7.89 31.59
CA GLY A 32 10.44 -6.89 30.81
C GLY A 32 9.53 -6.25 29.75
N PRO A 33 10.01 -5.18 29.08
CA PRO A 33 9.23 -4.48 28.07
C PRO A 33 8.79 -5.45 26.97
N LEU A 34 7.56 -5.26 26.51
CA LEU A 34 6.93 -6.00 25.42
C LEU A 34 7.82 -5.86 24.18
N ASP A 35 8.39 -6.98 23.74
CA ASP A 35 9.19 -7.07 22.52
C ASP A 35 8.27 -6.78 21.34
N THR A 36 8.51 -5.64 20.69
CA THR A 36 7.84 -5.23 19.46
C THR A 36 8.22 -6.20 18.36
N THR A 37 7.27 -6.95 17.83
CA THR A 37 7.44 -7.75 16.61
C THR A 37 7.96 -6.87 15.48
N PRO A 38 9.00 -7.28 14.73
CA PRO A 38 9.48 -6.50 13.60
C PRO A 38 8.41 -6.50 12.50
N SER A 39 7.91 -5.32 12.18
CA SER A 39 7.17 -5.08 10.94
C SER A 39 8.01 -5.55 9.77
N SER A 40 7.39 -6.16 8.74
CA SER A 40 8.07 -6.55 7.51
C SER A 40 8.70 -5.31 6.86
N GLU A 41 9.97 -5.08 7.14
CA GLU A 41 10.80 -4.13 6.40
C GLU A 41 10.93 -4.67 4.99
N VAL A 42 10.33 -3.94 4.04
CA VAL A 42 10.68 -4.09 2.62
C VAL A 42 12.20 -3.88 2.56
N ARG A 43 12.94 -4.86 2.05
CA ARG A 43 14.37 -4.68 1.83
C ARG A 43 14.56 -3.83 0.59
N PHE A 44 15.62 -3.07 0.55
CA PHE A 44 15.99 -2.25 -0.60
C PHE A 44 17.49 -2.32 -0.71
N HIS A 45 18.00 -2.39 -1.93
CA HIS A 45 19.43 -2.22 -2.18
C HIS A 45 19.64 -1.07 -3.15
N GLU A 46 20.81 -0.47 -3.02
CA GLU A 46 21.26 0.60 -3.89
C GLU A 46 22.00 -0.05 -5.06
N GLU A 47 21.55 0.23 -6.28
CA GLU A 47 22.30 -0.13 -7.49
C GLU A 47 22.74 1.15 -8.19
N ASP A 48 24.01 1.20 -8.56
CA ASP A 48 24.56 2.25 -9.39
C ASP A 48 24.30 1.88 -10.86
N GLU A 49 23.35 2.57 -11.50
CA GLU A 49 23.09 2.41 -12.92
C GLU A 49 23.82 3.50 -13.72
N VAL A 50 24.42 3.12 -14.85
CA VAL A 50 25.04 4.07 -15.78
C VAL A 50 23.98 4.62 -16.72
N ASP A 51 23.78 5.92 -16.70
CA ASP A 51 22.89 6.64 -17.62
C ASP A 51 23.41 6.49 -19.06
N GLY A 52 22.68 5.73 -19.89
CA GLY A 52 23.08 5.45 -21.27
C GLY A 52 23.14 6.66 -22.20
N PHE A 53 22.57 7.80 -21.79
CA PHE A 53 22.62 9.06 -22.54
C PHE A 53 23.76 9.98 -22.08
N THR A 54 24.04 10.02 -20.78
CA THR A 54 25.00 10.98 -20.20
C THR A 54 26.31 10.35 -19.72
N GLY A 55 26.38 9.03 -19.63
CA GLY A 55 27.52 8.28 -19.09
C GLY A 55 27.73 8.47 -17.58
N GLN A 56 26.82 9.16 -16.88
CA GLN A 56 26.91 9.41 -15.46
C GLN A 56 26.35 8.22 -14.66
N ILE A 57 27.01 7.91 -13.54
CA ILE A 57 26.51 6.94 -12.57
C ILE A 57 25.41 7.60 -11.75
N LYS A 58 24.22 7.00 -11.72
CA LYS A 58 23.11 7.38 -10.85
C LYS A 58 22.81 6.26 -9.90
N SER A 59 22.83 6.56 -8.61
CA SER A 59 22.40 5.62 -7.57
C SER A 59 20.88 5.52 -7.58
N VAL A 60 20.37 4.36 -7.97
CA VAL A 60 18.94 4.04 -8.02
C VAL A 60 18.59 3.19 -6.81
N ILE A 61 17.44 3.48 -6.19
CA ILE A 61 16.92 2.68 -5.10
C ILE A 61 16.09 1.55 -5.71
N VAL A 62 16.63 0.34 -5.67
CA VAL A 62 15.90 -0.86 -6.07
C VAL A 62 15.13 -1.37 -4.87
N ILE A 63 13.82 -1.49 -5.04
CA ILE A 63 12.91 -2.03 -4.04
C ILE A 63 12.96 -3.56 -4.11
N ASP A 64 13.57 -4.20 -3.09
CA ASP A 64 13.48 -5.65 -2.94
C ASP A 64 12.09 -6.00 -2.40
N ASP A 65 11.40 -6.80 -3.20
CA ASP A 65 10.06 -7.30 -2.90
C ASP A 65 10.15 -8.45 -1.88
N ASP A 66 10.38 -8.14 -0.60
CA ASP A 66 10.39 -9.11 0.50
C ASP A 66 9.03 -9.11 1.23
N THR A 67 8.11 -9.93 0.73
CA THR A 67 7.05 -10.50 1.58
C THR A 67 7.67 -11.73 2.26
N PRO A 68 7.61 -11.90 3.60
CA PRO A 68 8.41 -12.92 4.29
C PRO A 68 8.14 -14.35 3.80
N GLU A 69 9.21 -15.14 3.63
CA GLU A 69 9.13 -16.58 3.36
C GLU A 69 8.29 -17.29 4.44
N PRO A 70 7.50 -18.33 4.07
CA PRO A 70 6.74 -19.09 5.05
C PRO A 70 7.70 -19.79 6.03
N PRO A 71 7.36 -19.89 7.34
CA PRO A 71 8.27 -20.46 8.31
C PRO A 71 8.59 -21.92 7.98
N PRO A 72 9.83 -22.39 8.25
CA PRO A 72 10.22 -23.77 8.00
C PRO A 72 9.36 -24.71 8.84
N SER A 73 8.77 -25.71 8.19
CA SER A 73 8.01 -26.76 8.87
C SER A 73 8.91 -27.51 9.85
N LEU A 74 8.55 -27.49 11.13
CA LEU A 74 9.20 -28.32 12.16
C LEU A 74 9.20 -29.79 11.73
N PRO A 75 10.31 -30.54 11.94
CA PRO A 75 10.39 -31.93 11.55
C PRO A 75 9.45 -32.77 12.41
N ALA A 76 8.55 -33.52 11.77
CA ALA A 76 7.74 -34.52 12.47
C ALA A 76 8.66 -35.64 12.97
N SER A 77 8.75 -35.76 14.29
CA SER A 77 9.39 -36.86 14.98
C SER A 77 8.76 -38.19 14.58
N SER A 78 9.63 -39.12 14.17
CA SER A 78 9.38 -40.51 13.81
C SER A 78 8.73 -41.33 14.93
N LEU A 79 7.66 -42.06 14.62
CA LEU A 79 7.30 -43.31 15.29
C LEU A 79 6.76 -44.35 14.27
N PRO A 80 6.96 -45.66 14.50
CA PRO A 80 7.12 -46.66 13.45
C PRO A 80 5.82 -47.36 13.00
N LEU A 81 5.88 -47.97 11.81
CA LEU A 81 4.83 -48.76 11.17
C LEU A 81 4.44 -50.04 11.94
N SER A 82 3.15 -50.40 11.87
CA SER A 82 2.71 -51.80 11.92
C SER A 82 1.48 -52.06 11.03
N ASN A 83 1.52 -53.20 10.34
CA ASN A 83 0.62 -53.76 9.32
C ASN A 83 -0.89 -53.86 9.67
N GLY A 84 -1.74 -53.89 8.62
CA GLY A 84 -3.10 -54.47 8.67
C GLY A 84 -3.98 -54.14 7.47
N HIS A 85 -4.65 -55.16 6.88
CA HIS A 85 -5.35 -55.16 5.59
C HIS A 85 -6.81 -54.62 5.59
N ASN A 86 -7.30 -54.35 4.37
CA ASN A 86 -8.69 -54.37 3.82
C ASN A 86 -9.64 -53.14 3.86
N ALA A 87 -9.93 -52.68 2.64
CA ALA A 87 -11.22 -52.41 1.97
C ALA A 87 -12.33 -51.47 2.54
N ASN A 88 -12.78 -50.60 1.62
CA ASN A 88 -14.07 -49.90 1.49
C ASN A 88 -14.48 -48.81 2.49
N GLY A 89 -14.67 -47.61 1.96
CA GLY A 89 -15.40 -46.52 2.60
C GLY A 89 -15.02 -45.14 2.05
N LEU A 90 -15.69 -44.69 0.98
CA LEU A 90 -15.69 -43.28 0.59
C LEU A 90 -16.31 -42.46 1.73
N LEU A 91 -15.52 -41.55 2.31
CA LEU A 91 -16.00 -40.48 3.18
C LEU A 91 -15.59 -39.12 2.60
N PRO A 92 -16.47 -38.11 2.67
CA PRO A 92 -16.31 -36.87 1.92
C PRO A 92 -15.18 -36.00 2.49
N ALA A 93 -14.37 -35.47 1.58
CA ALA A 93 -13.36 -34.47 1.87
C ALA A 93 -13.98 -33.26 2.57
N ARG A 94 -13.47 -32.93 3.76
CA ARG A 94 -13.74 -31.68 4.46
C ARG A 94 -13.39 -30.49 3.55
N PRO A 95 -14.21 -29.42 3.51
CA PRO A 95 -13.98 -28.31 2.61
C PRO A 95 -12.69 -27.56 2.97
N LEU A 96 -11.86 -27.36 1.95
CA LEU A 96 -10.70 -26.47 1.92
C LEU A 96 -11.11 -25.08 2.42
N ARG A 97 -10.49 -24.65 3.52
CA ARG A 97 -10.47 -23.24 3.92
C ARG A 97 -9.84 -22.44 2.78
N THR A 98 -10.60 -21.53 2.18
CA THR A 98 -10.12 -20.58 1.18
C THR A 98 -9.10 -19.63 1.81
N ARG A 99 -7.93 -19.51 1.17
CA ARG A 99 -6.76 -18.74 1.64
C ARG A 99 -6.98 -17.22 1.79
N ALA A 100 -8.17 -16.70 1.51
CA ALA A 100 -8.52 -15.29 1.72
C ALA A 100 -8.39 -14.83 3.19
N GLN A 101 -8.51 -15.75 4.16
CA GLN A 101 -8.38 -15.42 5.59
C GLN A 101 -6.94 -15.47 6.13
N VAL A 102 -5.96 -15.97 5.36
CA VAL A 102 -4.55 -15.98 5.82
C VAL A 102 -3.83 -14.70 5.40
N ALA A 103 -4.24 -14.08 4.28
CA ALA A 103 -3.79 -12.73 3.92
C ALA A 103 -4.34 -11.64 4.88
N ALA A 104 -5.53 -11.86 5.45
CA ALA A 104 -6.15 -10.96 6.42
C ALA A 104 -5.45 -10.95 7.81
N ALA A 105 -4.62 -11.96 8.13
CA ALA A 105 -3.93 -12.05 9.41
C ALA A 105 -2.60 -11.28 9.48
N HIS A 106 -2.04 -10.87 8.34
CA HIS A 106 -0.76 -10.12 8.29
C HIS A 106 -0.93 -8.63 8.02
N ALA A 107 -2.16 -8.16 7.81
CA ALA A 107 -2.46 -6.75 7.64
C ALA A 107 -3.43 -6.22 8.72
N ALA A 108 -3.38 -6.83 9.91
CA ALA A 108 -4.12 -6.44 11.09
C ALA A 108 -3.25 -5.53 11.98
N THR A 109 -3.42 -4.22 11.82
CA THR A 109 -3.40 -3.32 12.97
C THR A 109 -4.35 -2.17 12.67
N VAL A 110 -5.02 -1.68 13.71
CA VAL A 110 -6.11 -0.68 13.72
C VAL A 110 -7.52 -1.29 13.56
N THR A 111 -7.97 -1.98 14.60
CA THR A 111 -9.37 -1.93 15.04
C THR A 111 -9.49 -0.89 16.15
N ALA A 112 -10.33 0.13 15.98
CA ALA A 112 -10.77 1.00 17.08
C ALA A 112 -12.18 0.57 17.52
N PRO A 113 -12.47 0.44 18.83
CA PRO A 113 -13.82 0.17 19.31
C PRO A 113 -14.63 1.47 19.41
N VAL A 114 -15.92 1.38 19.04
CA VAL A 114 -16.96 2.36 19.34
C VAL A 114 -17.27 2.28 20.85
N ALA A 115 -17.13 3.40 21.56
CA ALA A 115 -17.64 3.53 22.93
C ALA A 115 -18.19 4.95 23.20
N ALA A 116 -19.27 4.95 23.99
CA ALA A 116 -20.24 6.00 24.18
C ALA A 116 -19.76 7.26 24.94
N ALA A 117 -20.53 8.33 24.76
CA ALA A 117 -20.35 9.66 25.36
C ALA A 117 -20.48 9.68 26.91
N PRO A 118 -19.73 10.57 27.59
CA PRO A 118 -20.09 11.11 28.90
C PRO A 118 -20.25 12.66 28.91
N PRO A 119 -20.85 13.25 29.98
CA PRO A 119 -21.56 14.54 29.96
C PRO A 119 -20.66 15.78 30.24
N PRO A 120 -21.17 17.03 30.13
CA PRO A 120 -20.35 18.22 29.97
C PRO A 120 -19.87 18.81 31.31
N PRO A 121 -18.70 19.48 31.36
CA PRO A 121 -18.34 20.29 32.51
C PRO A 121 -18.79 21.75 32.37
N LYS A 122 -19.08 22.32 33.52
CA LYS A 122 -19.74 23.60 33.77
C LYS A 122 -18.82 24.81 33.52
N ARG A 123 -19.47 25.89 33.07
CA ARG A 123 -19.00 27.29 33.03
C ARG A 123 -18.19 27.72 34.27
N ARG A 124 -17.16 28.53 34.04
CA ARG A 124 -16.80 29.62 34.97
C ARG A 124 -16.20 30.82 34.23
N ARG A 125 -16.66 32.00 34.67
CA ARG A 125 -16.47 33.36 34.12
C ARG A 125 -15.09 33.95 34.50
N ARG A 126 -14.56 34.78 33.57
CA ARG A 126 -14.00 36.15 33.69
C ARG A 126 -13.24 36.55 34.96
N ASP A 127 -12.02 37.09 34.82
CA ASP A 127 -11.75 38.54 34.96
C ASP A 127 -10.27 38.92 34.64
N GLN A 128 -10.11 40.04 33.91
CA GLN A 128 -8.92 40.92 33.84
C GLN A 128 -9.19 42.08 34.82
N PRO A 129 -8.17 42.80 35.38
CA PRO A 129 -7.73 44.07 34.72
C PRO A 129 -6.27 44.56 34.98
N GLN A 130 -5.79 45.34 33.99
CA GLN A 130 -5.06 46.65 34.08
C GLN A 130 -3.55 46.79 34.37
N GLN A 131 -2.88 47.52 33.44
CA GLN A 131 -1.72 48.44 33.56
C GLN A 131 -2.14 49.78 34.25
N PRO A 132 -1.32 50.85 34.55
CA PRO A 132 -0.04 51.36 33.96
C PRO A 132 0.94 51.99 35.03
N PRO A 133 1.88 52.97 34.81
CA PRO A 133 2.27 53.74 33.61
C PRO A 133 3.79 53.97 33.34
N SER A 134 4.00 54.75 32.28
CA SER A 134 5.18 55.20 31.51
C SER A 134 6.10 56.26 32.14
N SER A 135 7.35 56.35 31.65
CA SER A 135 8.03 57.64 31.37
C SER A 135 9.15 57.54 30.32
N THR A 136 9.11 58.48 29.37
CA THR A 136 10.08 58.99 28.36
C THR A 136 11.45 59.36 28.99
N THR A 137 12.62 59.34 28.32
CA THR A 137 13.12 60.34 27.33
C THR A 137 14.46 59.94 26.64
N SER A 138 14.49 60.13 25.30
CA SER A 138 15.51 60.69 24.37
C SER A 138 17.06 60.58 24.52
N SER A 139 17.69 60.18 23.38
CA SER A 139 18.91 60.71 22.68
C SER A 139 20.28 60.69 23.42
N THR A 140 21.42 60.26 22.85
CA THR A 140 22.13 60.84 21.69
C THR A 140 23.33 59.96 21.26
N ARG A 141 23.86 60.18 20.04
CA ARG A 141 24.84 59.40 19.25
C ARG A 141 26.35 59.63 19.56
N LYS A 142 27.14 58.53 19.39
CA LYS A 142 28.49 58.37 18.74
C LYS A 142 29.74 59.01 19.40
N PRO A 143 31.01 58.65 19.03
CA PRO A 143 31.52 57.67 18.03
C PRO A 143 32.66 56.71 18.51
N PHE A 144 33.04 55.80 17.59
CA PHE A 144 34.22 54.89 17.56
C PHE A 144 35.60 55.56 17.72
N PRO A 145 36.65 54.77 18.04
CA PRO A 145 37.61 54.40 16.98
C PRO A 145 38.08 52.92 16.99
N GLN A 146 38.47 52.44 15.80
CA GLN A 146 39.22 51.20 15.54
C GLN A 146 40.73 51.42 15.73
N ILE A 147 41.52 50.34 15.94
CA ILE A 147 42.90 50.05 15.42
C ILE A 147 43.39 48.73 16.06
N THR A 148 43.40 47.59 15.34
CA THR A 148 44.49 46.86 14.64
C THR A 148 45.28 45.79 15.43
N ASN A 149 45.42 44.62 14.78
CA ASN A 149 46.54 43.65 14.74
C ASN A 149 46.75 42.54 15.82
N LYS A 150 46.90 41.31 15.28
CA LYS A 150 47.34 39.98 15.80
C LYS A 150 48.83 39.96 16.29
N PRO A 151 49.49 38.82 16.66
CA PRO A 151 49.14 37.62 17.48
C PRO A 151 50.25 37.12 18.49
N TRP A 152 49.84 36.31 19.51
CA TRP A 152 50.55 35.17 20.22
C TRP A 152 51.73 35.50 21.21
N PRO A 153 52.16 34.61 22.16
CA PRO A 153 51.65 33.30 22.65
C PRO A 153 51.63 33.09 24.21
N SER A 154 50.98 31.98 24.64
CA SER A 154 51.25 31.08 25.79
C SER A 154 51.60 31.61 27.19
N THR A 155 50.79 31.22 28.20
CA THR A 155 51.27 30.51 29.41
C THR A 155 50.12 29.92 30.22
N SER A 156 50.37 28.70 30.71
CA SER A 156 49.45 27.82 31.46
C SER A 156 49.17 28.30 32.87
N THR A 157 47.95 28.05 33.36
CA THR A 157 47.70 27.62 34.75
C THR A 157 46.28 27.03 34.87
N ASP A 158 46.21 25.75 35.23
CA ASP A 158 45.07 25.07 35.86
C ASP A 158 44.67 25.85 37.15
N VAL A 159 43.47 25.85 37.72
CA VAL A 159 42.35 24.90 37.79
C VAL A 159 41.15 25.70 38.31
N SER A 160 39.94 25.48 37.79
CA SER A 160 38.69 25.51 38.57
C SER A 160 37.56 24.95 37.72
N ALA A 161 37.18 23.71 38.04
CA ALA A 161 36.11 22.97 37.40
C ALA A 161 34.76 23.70 37.59
N VAL A 162 34.33 24.41 36.55
CA VAL A 162 32.93 24.80 36.41
C VAL A 162 32.21 23.60 35.80
N SER A 163 31.37 22.96 36.60
CA SER A 163 30.42 21.95 36.15
C SER A 163 29.64 22.50 34.95
N SER A 164 30.03 22.08 33.74
CA SER A 164 29.21 22.25 32.56
C SER A 164 27.97 21.39 32.77
N GLN A 165 26.89 22.00 33.25
CA GLN A 165 25.56 21.47 33.01
C GLN A 165 25.46 21.23 31.51
N ALA A 166 25.60 19.97 31.10
CA ALA A 166 25.26 19.54 29.77
C ALA A 166 23.80 19.96 29.58
N SER A 167 23.59 21.04 28.83
CA SER A 167 22.31 21.36 28.25
C SER A 167 21.86 20.09 27.54
N LYS A 168 20.91 19.37 28.13
CA LYS A 168 20.28 18.21 27.48
C LYS A 168 19.92 18.68 26.08
N ALA A 169 20.62 18.18 25.07
CA ALA A 169 20.30 18.46 23.69
C ALA A 169 18.80 18.24 23.54
N ALA A 170 18.10 19.20 22.92
CA ALA A 170 16.68 19.03 22.66
C ALA A 170 16.48 17.65 22.02
N PRO A 171 15.49 16.87 22.46
CA PRO A 171 15.26 15.55 21.90
C PRO A 171 15.19 15.68 20.38
N SER A 172 15.97 14.84 19.70
CA SER A 172 16.01 14.79 18.22
C SER A 172 14.58 14.75 17.69
N CYS A 173 14.27 15.57 16.70
CA CYS A 173 12.99 15.46 15.99
C CYS A 173 12.94 14.32 14.99
N ASP A 174 14.08 13.63 14.82
CA ASP A 174 14.26 12.57 13.83
C ASP A 174 14.52 11.25 14.57
N ASP A 175 13.96 10.15 14.05
CA ASP A 175 14.33 8.80 14.47
C ASP A 175 15.64 8.33 13.81
N LYS A 176 16.09 7.11 14.15
CA LYS A 176 17.37 6.56 13.67
C LYS A 176 17.44 6.44 12.14
N ASP A 177 16.29 6.35 11.51
CA ASP A 177 16.14 6.21 10.07
C ASP A 177 15.94 7.58 9.41
N GLY A 178 16.05 8.69 10.14
CA GLY A 178 15.89 10.03 9.60
C GLY A 178 14.45 10.38 9.23
N HIS A 179 13.45 9.64 9.75
CA HIS A 179 12.06 10.10 9.66
C HIS A 179 11.76 11.11 10.75
N TYR A 180 10.89 12.07 10.42
CA TYR A 180 10.31 12.96 11.42
C TYR A 180 9.50 12.15 12.45
N ILE A 181 9.69 12.45 13.73
CA ILE A 181 8.92 11.89 14.83
C ILE A 181 7.60 12.66 14.91
N VAL A 182 6.53 12.02 14.45
CA VAL A 182 5.18 12.59 14.41
C VAL A 182 4.54 12.50 15.79
N ASN A 183 4.32 13.63 16.45
CA ASN A 183 3.47 13.70 17.64
C ASN A 183 2.14 14.39 17.30
N GLN A 184 1.06 13.89 17.90
CA GLN A 184 -0.25 14.51 17.77
C GLN A 184 -0.21 15.93 18.34
N ASP A 185 -0.91 16.86 17.68
CA ASP A 185 -0.99 18.28 18.00
C ASP A 185 0.30 19.11 17.80
N ASP A 186 1.39 18.50 17.32
CA ASP A 186 2.57 19.25 16.87
C ASP A 186 2.20 20.25 15.77
N ILE A 187 2.83 21.43 15.79
CA ILE A 187 2.66 22.45 14.75
C ILE A 187 3.90 22.47 13.86
N ILE A 188 3.74 22.03 12.61
CA ILE A 188 4.78 22.08 11.57
C ILE A 188 4.51 23.22 10.58
N GLY A 189 5.58 23.73 9.96
CA GLY A 189 5.49 24.86 9.03
C GLY A 189 4.89 26.14 9.63
N LYS A 190 4.83 26.25 10.97
CA LYS A 190 4.15 27.32 11.73
C LYS A 190 2.65 27.48 11.41
N ARG A 191 2.03 26.47 10.78
CA ARG A 191 0.67 26.56 10.23
C ARG A 191 -0.15 25.28 10.39
N TYR A 192 0.48 24.12 10.32
CA TYR A 192 -0.21 22.84 10.26
C TYR A 192 -0.14 22.11 11.59
N ARG A 193 -1.30 21.93 12.22
CA ARG A 193 -1.41 21.14 13.45
C ARG A 193 -1.64 19.67 13.10
N LEU A 194 -0.72 18.80 13.48
CA LEU A 194 -0.78 17.37 13.18
C LEU A 194 -1.93 16.70 13.94
N VAL A 195 -2.63 15.79 13.27
CA VAL A 195 -3.76 15.06 13.84
C VAL A 195 -3.43 13.58 14.01
N LYS A 196 -3.07 12.89 12.93
CA LYS A 196 -2.72 11.46 12.99
C LYS A 196 -1.81 11.06 11.83
N LEU A 197 -1.08 9.97 12.02
CA LEU A 197 -0.37 9.30 10.94
C LEU A 197 -1.39 8.62 10.01
N LEU A 198 -1.26 8.84 8.70
CA LEU A 198 -2.04 8.19 7.66
C LEU A 198 -1.29 7.00 7.04
N GLY A 199 0.03 7.11 6.90
CA GLY A 199 0.87 6.05 6.37
C GLY A 199 2.37 6.33 6.53
N GLN A 200 3.18 5.29 6.34
CA GLN A 200 4.63 5.36 6.36
C GLN A 200 5.19 4.48 5.24
N GLY A 201 6.22 4.97 4.55
CA GLY A 201 6.95 4.22 3.54
C GLY A 201 8.40 4.67 3.46
N THR A 202 9.15 4.14 2.50
CA THR A 202 10.60 4.35 2.35
C THR A 202 11.00 5.82 2.31
N PHE A 203 10.18 6.65 1.66
CA PHE A 203 10.43 8.07 1.44
C PHE A 203 10.11 8.95 2.65
N GLY A 204 9.25 8.50 3.57
CA GLY A 204 8.73 9.37 4.60
C GLY A 204 7.45 8.89 5.28
N LYS A 205 6.80 9.82 5.99
CA LYS A 205 5.52 9.62 6.67
C LYS A 205 4.47 10.55 6.06
N VAL A 206 3.25 10.06 5.89
CA VAL A 206 2.10 10.87 5.48
C VAL A 206 1.21 11.08 6.69
N VAL A 207 0.89 12.33 6.99
CA VAL A 207 0.10 12.71 8.16
C VAL A 207 -1.13 13.51 7.75
N GLU A 208 -2.18 13.37 8.54
CA GLU A 208 -3.32 14.26 8.50
C GLU A 208 -3.04 15.48 9.38
N ALA A 209 -3.33 16.67 8.88
CA ALA A 209 -3.15 17.91 9.63
C ALA A 209 -4.33 18.88 9.43
N VAL A 210 -4.49 19.81 10.37
CA VAL A 210 -5.40 20.96 10.23
C VAL A 210 -4.56 22.16 9.81
N ASP A 211 -4.91 22.73 8.66
CA ASP A 211 -4.40 24.01 8.19
C ASP A 211 -5.07 25.15 8.96
N SER A 212 -4.32 25.81 9.85
CA SER A 212 -4.85 26.91 10.67
C SER A 212 -5.20 28.18 9.89
N THR A 213 -4.67 28.35 8.67
CA THR A 213 -4.95 29.53 7.84
C THR A 213 -6.23 29.35 7.03
N MET A 214 -6.40 28.18 6.41
CA MET A 214 -7.58 27.88 5.58
C MET A 214 -8.70 27.17 6.34
N ASN A 215 -8.45 26.79 7.61
CA ASN A 215 -9.35 26.03 8.47
C ASN A 215 -9.89 24.75 7.81
N ARG A 216 -9.02 23.99 7.16
CA ARG A 216 -9.36 22.72 6.48
C ARG A 216 -8.38 21.61 6.83
N ARG A 217 -8.79 20.36 6.63
CA ARG A 217 -7.90 19.20 6.79
C ARG A 217 -7.11 18.97 5.52
N VAL A 218 -5.86 18.59 5.68
CA VAL A 218 -4.90 18.33 4.59
C VAL A 218 -4.13 17.03 4.87
N ALA A 219 -3.57 16.45 3.82
CA ALA A 219 -2.53 15.43 3.93
C ALA A 219 -1.16 16.09 3.73
N ILE A 220 -0.18 15.70 4.54
CA ILE A 220 1.19 16.20 4.44
C ILE A 220 2.14 15.01 4.35
N LYS A 221 2.84 14.88 3.23
CA LYS A 221 3.95 13.93 3.05
C LYS A 221 5.23 14.60 3.57
N ILE A 222 5.76 14.07 4.66
CA ILE A 222 6.99 14.53 5.32
C ILE A 222 8.13 13.60 4.88
N ILE A 223 8.98 14.11 4.01
CA ILE A 223 10.13 13.38 3.44
C ILE A 223 11.22 13.23 4.50
N ARG A 224 11.89 12.08 4.54
CA ARG A 224 13.03 11.83 5.45
C ARG A 224 14.12 12.89 5.29
N ALA A 225 14.80 13.22 6.39
CA ALA A 225 15.92 14.16 6.42
C ALA A 225 17.23 13.53 5.90
N ILE A 226 17.14 12.81 4.77
CA ILE A 226 18.27 12.16 4.09
C ILE A 226 18.41 12.79 2.70
N PRO A 227 19.63 13.23 2.29
CA PRO A 227 19.84 13.95 1.03
C PRO A 227 19.21 13.30 -0.20
N LYS A 228 19.41 11.99 -0.40
CA LYS A 228 18.86 11.26 -1.57
C LYS A 228 17.33 11.36 -1.68
N TYR A 229 16.61 11.28 -0.56
CA TYR A 229 15.14 11.36 -0.56
C TYR A 229 14.66 12.80 -0.75
N ARG A 230 15.40 13.79 -0.22
CA ARG A 230 15.12 15.20 -0.47
C ARG A 230 15.28 15.53 -1.95
N GLU A 231 16.38 15.10 -2.58
CA GLU A 231 16.63 15.28 -4.01
C GLU A 231 15.55 14.60 -4.85
N ALA A 232 15.22 13.33 -4.56
CA ALA A 232 14.15 12.61 -5.25
C ALA A 232 12.79 13.33 -5.15
N SER A 233 12.47 13.92 -3.99
CA SER A 233 11.21 14.65 -3.79
C SER A 233 11.05 15.88 -4.69
N THR A 234 12.15 16.45 -5.21
CA THR A 234 12.08 17.59 -6.13
C THR A 234 11.42 17.22 -7.46
N ILE A 235 11.60 15.98 -7.92
CA ILE A 235 10.96 15.45 -9.13
C ILE A 235 9.45 15.38 -8.91
N GLU A 236 9.01 14.79 -7.80
CA GLU A 236 7.59 14.70 -7.43
C GLU A 236 6.95 16.10 -7.34
N ILE A 237 7.60 17.05 -6.67
CA ILE A 237 7.12 18.44 -6.55
C ILE A 237 7.00 19.09 -7.93
N ARG A 238 8.00 18.90 -8.80
CA ARG A 238 7.99 19.45 -10.18
C ARG A 238 6.82 18.88 -10.98
N VAL A 239 6.59 17.58 -10.91
CA VAL A 239 5.46 16.91 -11.56
C VAL A 239 4.14 17.47 -11.01
N LEU A 240 3.95 17.48 -9.69
CA LEU A 240 2.71 17.94 -9.08
C LEU A 240 2.39 19.41 -9.40
N ARG A 241 3.40 20.28 -9.51
CA ARG A 241 3.23 21.66 -9.97
C ARG A 241 2.75 21.72 -11.41
N LEU A 242 3.37 20.95 -12.31
CA LEU A 242 2.97 20.86 -13.71
C LEU A 242 1.52 20.38 -13.85
N LEU A 243 1.13 19.32 -13.14
CA LEU A 243 -0.24 18.80 -13.19
C LEU A 243 -1.25 19.86 -12.76
N LYS A 244 -0.99 20.57 -11.67
CA LYS A 244 -1.87 21.64 -11.17
C LYS A 244 -1.97 22.81 -12.14
N GLU A 245 -0.86 23.17 -12.80
CA GLU A 245 -0.83 24.24 -13.80
C GLU A 245 -1.63 23.88 -15.05
N ARG A 246 -1.52 22.63 -15.51
CA ARG A 246 -2.12 22.17 -16.78
C ARG A 246 -3.56 21.69 -16.63
N ASP A 247 -4.00 21.36 -15.42
CA ASP A 247 -5.39 21.00 -15.12
C ASP A 247 -5.87 21.69 -13.81
N PRO A 248 -6.05 23.02 -13.79
CA PRO A 248 -6.36 23.76 -12.57
C PRO A 248 -7.69 23.32 -11.91
N HIS A 249 -8.63 22.78 -12.70
CA HIS A 249 -9.95 22.34 -12.28
C HIS A 249 -10.04 20.84 -11.93
N ASN A 250 -8.94 20.10 -12.06
CA ASN A 250 -8.84 18.67 -11.77
C ASN A 250 -9.84 17.81 -12.56
N ILE A 251 -10.00 18.10 -13.84
CA ILE A 251 -10.84 17.32 -14.75
C ILE A 251 -10.27 15.90 -14.90
N HIS A 252 -8.95 15.78 -14.90
CA HIS A 252 -8.20 14.54 -15.11
C HIS A 252 -7.84 13.82 -13.81
N LYS A 253 -8.38 14.23 -12.66
CA LYS A 253 -8.38 13.45 -11.42
C LYS A 253 -6.98 13.12 -10.87
N CYS A 254 -6.00 13.99 -11.05
CA CYS A 254 -4.69 13.85 -10.40
C CYS A 254 -4.66 14.62 -9.08
N ILE A 255 -3.91 14.14 -8.07
CA ILE A 255 -3.77 14.87 -6.80
C ILE A 255 -3.18 16.26 -7.05
N HIS A 256 -3.76 17.27 -6.41
CA HIS A 256 -3.27 18.64 -6.52
C HIS A 256 -2.40 19.02 -5.34
N LEU A 257 -1.22 19.57 -5.66
CA LEU A 257 -0.37 20.26 -4.71
C LEU A 257 -1.08 21.51 -4.20
N ILE A 258 -1.13 21.64 -2.87
CA ILE A 258 -1.53 22.89 -2.20
C ILE A 258 -0.31 23.77 -2.02
N GLU A 259 0.73 23.25 -1.36
CA GLU A 259 2.00 23.95 -1.17
C GLU A 259 3.12 23.00 -0.76
N THR A 260 4.35 23.55 -0.72
CA THR A 260 5.54 22.86 -0.24
C THR A 260 6.27 23.75 0.77
N PHE A 261 6.81 23.17 1.82
CA PHE A 261 7.65 23.90 2.78
C PHE A 261 8.73 22.99 3.37
N ASP A 262 9.74 23.62 3.97
CA ASP A 262 10.77 22.93 4.74
C ASP A 262 10.50 23.05 6.24
N HIS A 263 10.61 21.94 6.95
CA HIS A 263 10.52 21.90 8.40
C HIS A 263 11.62 21.04 8.98
N ARG A 264 12.58 21.66 9.68
CA ARG A 264 13.69 20.95 10.36
C ARG A 264 14.40 19.95 9.44
N ASN A 265 14.77 20.38 8.23
CA ASN A 265 15.41 19.53 7.21
C ASN A 265 14.53 18.40 6.66
N HIS A 266 13.21 18.46 6.82
CA HIS A 266 12.25 17.65 6.08
C HIS A 266 11.53 18.47 5.02
N VAL A 267 11.48 17.96 3.79
CA VAL A 267 10.62 18.51 2.73
C VAL A 267 9.19 18.06 3.03
N CYS A 268 8.26 19.00 3.11
CA CYS A 268 6.85 18.73 3.34
C CYS A 268 6.05 19.08 2.10
N ILE A 269 5.30 18.11 1.57
CA ILE A 269 4.41 18.26 0.42
C ILE A 269 2.98 18.21 0.93
N VAL A 270 2.22 19.30 0.74
CA VAL A 270 0.85 19.45 1.24
C VAL A 270 -0.14 19.24 0.12
N THR A 271 -1.11 18.35 0.30
CA THR A 271 -2.17 18.05 -0.66
C THR A 271 -3.55 18.06 0.00
N GLU A 272 -4.61 17.99 -0.81
CA GLU A 272 -5.95 17.73 -0.28
C GLU A 272 -5.98 16.41 0.50
N LEU A 273 -6.77 16.38 1.58
CA LEU A 273 -7.02 15.14 2.31
C LEU A 273 -8.09 14.33 1.56
N LEU A 274 -7.80 13.06 1.29
CA LEU A 274 -8.69 12.13 0.61
C LEU A 274 -9.11 10.99 1.55
N GLY A 275 -10.03 10.14 1.06
CA GLY A 275 -10.42 8.89 1.71
C GLY A 275 -9.37 7.78 1.56
N MET A 276 -9.79 6.54 1.82
CA MET A 276 -8.92 5.37 1.69
C MET A 276 -8.57 5.08 0.22
N CYS A 277 -7.47 4.36 0.00
CA CYS A 277 -7.14 3.85 -1.32
C CYS A 277 -8.11 2.73 -1.76
N VAL A 278 -8.18 2.48 -3.06
CA VAL A 278 -9.06 1.45 -3.63
C VAL A 278 -8.67 0.05 -3.14
N TYR A 279 -7.37 -0.21 -2.93
CA TYR A 279 -6.91 -1.46 -2.32
C TYR A 279 -7.50 -1.68 -0.93
N ASP A 280 -7.41 -0.68 -0.06
CA ASP A 280 -7.95 -0.76 1.31
C ASP A 280 -9.47 -0.93 1.29
N PHE A 281 -10.16 -0.27 0.36
CA PHE A 281 -11.61 -0.48 0.20
C PHE A 281 -11.94 -1.92 -0.19
N LEU A 282 -11.22 -2.51 -1.16
CA LEU A 282 -11.39 -3.91 -1.55
C LEU A 282 -11.14 -4.84 -0.36
N LYS A 283 -10.05 -4.61 0.38
CA LYS A 283 -9.70 -5.38 1.58
C LYS A 283 -10.78 -5.30 2.66
N GLU A 284 -11.27 -4.09 2.94
CA GLU A 284 -12.40 -3.84 3.85
C GLU A 284 -13.74 -4.43 3.39
N ASN A 285 -13.82 -4.78 2.11
CA ASN A 285 -14.95 -5.42 1.47
C ASN A 285 -14.69 -6.91 1.21
N ASP A 286 -13.78 -7.55 1.97
CA ASP A 286 -13.40 -8.97 1.82
C ASP A 286 -12.99 -9.36 0.39
N PHE A 287 -12.34 -8.43 -0.32
CA PHE A 287 -11.96 -8.57 -1.73
C PHE A 287 -13.14 -8.92 -2.64
N ARG A 288 -14.33 -8.43 -2.31
CA ARG A 288 -15.49 -8.51 -3.21
C ARG A 288 -15.29 -7.55 -4.38
N PRO A 289 -15.55 -7.99 -5.62
CA PRO A 289 -15.37 -7.16 -6.79
C PRO A 289 -16.32 -5.98 -6.79
N PHE A 290 -15.94 -4.94 -7.53
CA PHE A 290 -16.80 -3.78 -7.72
C PHE A 290 -17.98 -4.12 -8.63
N PRO A 291 -19.15 -3.50 -8.43
CA PRO A 291 -20.24 -3.55 -9.40
C PRO A 291 -19.81 -3.01 -10.76
N ARG A 292 -20.40 -3.54 -11.84
CA ARG A 292 -20.02 -3.20 -13.22
C ARG A 292 -20.02 -1.69 -13.51
N ALA A 293 -20.99 -0.96 -12.94
CA ALA A 293 -21.07 0.49 -13.10
C ALA A 293 -19.87 1.21 -12.49
N GLN A 294 -19.42 0.78 -11.30
CA GLN A 294 -18.27 1.36 -10.62
C GLN A 294 -16.99 1.05 -11.38
N ILE A 295 -16.84 -0.18 -11.91
CA ILE A 295 -15.71 -0.54 -12.77
C ILE A 295 -15.64 0.38 -13.99
N GLN A 296 -16.75 0.60 -14.70
CA GLN A 296 -16.77 1.47 -15.88
C GLN A 296 -16.42 2.93 -15.52
N GLN A 297 -16.90 3.43 -14.39
CA GLN A 297 -16.61 4.79 -13.90
C GLN A 297 -15.14 4.94 -13.48
N PHE A 298 -14.58 3.99 -12.74
CA PHE A 298 -13.16 3.99 -12.39
C PHE A 298 -12.29 3.89 -13.64
N ALA A 299 -12.60 2.97 -14.57
CA ALA A 299 -11.83 2.80 -15.79
C ALA A 299 -11.79 4.10 -16.63
N ARG A 300 -12.92 4.80 -16.77
CA ARG A 300 -12.98 6.08 -17.48
C ARG A 300 -12.11 7.15 -16.82
N GLN A 301 -12.19 7.28 -15.50
CA GLN A 301 -11.40 8.26 -14.76
C GLN A 301 -9.91 7.96 -14.84
N LEU A 302 -9.50 6.70 -14.62
CA LEU A 302 -8.10 6.28 -14.66
C LEU A 302 -7.49 6.43 -16.06
N LEU A 303 -8.19 6.00 -17.10
CA LEU A 303 -7.75 6.23 -18.47
C LEU A 303 -7.65 7.74 -18.78
N SER A 304 -8.56 8.57 -18.23
CA SER A 304 -8.51 10.03 -18.42
C SER A 304 -7.29 10.64 -17.74
N SER A 305 -7.00 10.25 -16.49
CA SER A 305 -5.80 10.66 -15.76
C SER A 305 -4.54 10.30 -16.54
N VAL A 306 -4.40 9.03 -16.93
CA VAL A 306 -3.17 8.55 -17.57
C VAL A 306 -3.02 9.10 -18.99
N ALA A 307 -4.11 9.27 -19.75
CA ALA A 307 -4.05 9.94 -21.05
C ALA A 307 -3.60 11.40 -20.94
N PHE A 308 -3.96 12.09 -19.85
CA PHE A 308 -3.47 13.44 -19.56
C PHE A 308 -1.97 13.44 -19.20
N LEU A 309 -1.50 12.49 -18.39
CA LEU A 309 -0.06 12.34 -18.12
C LEU A 309 0.73 12.12 -19.41
N HIS A 310 0.25 11.22 -20.28
CA HIS A 310 0.91 10.88 -21.54
C HIS A 310 0.96 12.08 -22.49
N ASP A 311 -0.08 12.92 -22.54
CA ASP A 311 -0.08 14.18 -23.30
C ASP A 311 0.97 15.18 -22.78
N LEU A 312 1.27 15.14 -21.48
CA LEU A 312 2.34 15.92 -20.85
C LEU A 312 3.71 15.26 -20.95
N GLN A 313 3.83 14.20 -21.77
CA GLN A 313 5.03 13.40 -21.95
C GLN A 313 5.55 12.75 -20.66
N LEU A 314 4.64 12.48 -19.72
CA LEU A 314 4.92 11.89 -18.42
C LEU A 314 4.38 10.47 -18.35
N ILE A 315 5.19 9.55 -17.84
CA ILE A 315 4.83 8.14 -17.62
C ILE A 315 4.72 7.95 -16.11
N HIS A 316 3.64 7.34 -15.62
CA HIS A 316 3.43 7.19 -14.18
C HIS A 316 4.34 6.13 -13.56
N THR A 317 4.51 5.01 -14.26
CA THR A 317 5.37 3.87 -13.92
C THR A 317 4.97 3.04 -12.70
N ASP A 318 4.24 3.56 -11.72
CA ASP A 318 3.78 2.80 -10.54
C ASP A 318 2.25 2.82 -10.32
N LEU A 319 1.48 2.53 -11.37
CA LEU A 319 0.02 2.41 -11.26
C LEU A 319 -0.37 1.12 -10.53
N LYS A 320 -1.15 1.26 -9.46
CA LYS A 320 -1.69 0.19 -8.62
C LYS A 320 -2.88 0.67 -7.78
N PRO A 321 -3.76 -0.20 -7.27
CA PRO A 321 -4.93 0.19 -6.47
C PRO A 321 -4.61 0.99 -5.19
N GLU A 322 -3.41 0.85 -4.63
CA GLU A 322 -2.90 1.63 -3.50
C GLU A 322 -2.67 3.10 -3.87
N ASN A 323 -2.33 3.38 -5.13
CA ASN A 323 -2.07 4.73 -5.66
C ASN A 323 -3.32 5.38 -6.26
N ILE A 324 -4.50 4.80 -6.02
CA ILE A 324 -5.80 5.33 -6.45
C ILE A 324 -6.62 5.60 -5.19
N LEU A 325 -6.80 6.86 -4.82
CA LEU A 325 -7.55 7.24 -3.62
C LEU A 325 -8.98 7.62 -3.96
N LEU A 326 -9.91 7.20 -3.11
CA LEU A 326 -11.29 7.65 -3.17
C LEU A 326 -11.37 9.06 -2.58
N VAL A 327 -12.09 9.97 -3.24
CA VAL A 327 -12.40 11.28 -2.64
C VAL A 327 -13.28 11.09 -1.40
N ASN A 328 -14.25 10.18 -1.47
CA ASN A 328 -15.08 9.77 -0.35
C ASN A 328 -15.30 8.25 -0.39
N SER A 329 -15.05 7.57 0.74
CA SER A 329 -15.15 6.11 0.86
C SER A 329 -16.49 5.64 1.43
N ALA A 330 -17.46 6.56 1.60
CA ALA A 330 -18.79 6.23 2.07
C ALA A 330 -19.44 5.18 1.15
N SER A 331 -20.01 4.15 1.77
CA SER A 331 -20.63 3.02 1.06
C SER A 331 -21.89 2.55 1.76
N ARG A 332 -22.76 1.87 1.01
CA ARG A 332 -23.88 1.11 1.53
C ARG A 332 -23.52 -0.37 1.63
N VAL A 333 -23.99 -1.03 2.67
CA VAL A 333 -23.88 -2.49 2.80
C VAL A 333 -25.11 -3.13 2.17
N VAL A 334 -24.88 -4.03 1.22
CA VAL A 334 -25.90 -4.89 0.61
C VAL A 334 -25.67 -6.31 1.12
N THR A 335 -26.76 -6.97 1.52
CA THR A 335 -26.72 -8.35 2.03
C THR A 335 -27.37 -9.26 1.02
N GLU A 336 -26.64 -10.28 0.59
CA GLU A 336 -27.07 -11.22 -0.43
C GLU A 336 -27.02 -12.66 0.10
N VAL A 337 -27.93 -13.49 -0.38
CA VAL A 337 -27.91 -14.92 -0.08
C VAL A 337 -27.35 -15.65 -1.28
N ALA A 338 -26.10 -16.06 -1.21
CA ALA A 338 -25.50 -16.88 -2.25
C ALA A 338 -25.91 -18.35 -2.09
N THR A 339 -26.63 -18.85 -3.08
CA THR A 339 -26.95 -20.28 -3.23
C THR A 339 -26.08 -20.89 -4.33
N ALA A 340 -25.11 -21.70 -3.93
CA ALA A 340 -24.37 -22.54 -4.87
C ALA A 340 -24.95 -23.96 -4.87
N PRO A 341 -25.04 -24.66 -6.02
CA PRO A 341 -25.52 -26.03 -6.09
C PRO A 341 -24.77 -26.93 -5.10
N GLY A 342 -25.51 -27.63 -4.23
CA GLY A 342 -24.93 -28.53 -3.22
C GLY A 342 -24.28 -27.86 -2.01
N ARG A 343 -24.42 -26.54 -1.82
CA ARG A 343 -23.94 -25.83 -0.62
C ARG A 343 -25.10 -25.19 0.13
N ARG A 344 -24.96 -25.08 1.46
CA ARG A 344 -25.89 -24.31 2.28
C ARG A 344 -25.88 -22.84 1.85
N PRO A 345 -27.04 -22.16 1.81
CA PRO A 345 -27.10 -20.73 1.55
C PRO A 345 -26.14 -19.98 2.49
N GLN A 346 -25.33 -19.10 1.93
CA GLN A 346 -24.43 -18.25 2.70
C GLN A 346 -24.84 -16.79 2.55
N THR A 347 -25.02 -16.13 3.69
CA THR A 347 -25.19 -14.68 3.73
C THR A 347 -23.86 -14.02 3.43
N ILE A 348 -23.86 -13.15 2.43
CA ILE A 348 -22.71 -12.37 1.98
C ILE A 348 -23.04 -10.90 2.21
N HIS A 349 -22.14 -10.19 2.86
CA HIS A 349 -22.19 -8.74 2.95
C HIS A 349 -21.22 -8.15 1.94
N ARG A 350 -21.67 -7.15 1.18
CA ARG A 350 -20.82 -6.39 0.28
C ARG A 350 -21.04 -4.89 0.47
N LYS A 351 -19.98 -4.11 0.43
CA LYS A 351 -19.98 -2.66 0.40
C LYS A 351 -20.03 -2.19 -1.04
N ILE A 352 -20.91 -1.22 -1.32
CA ILE A 352 -21.02 -0.54 -2.62
C ILE A 352 -20.84 0.95 -2.37
N LEU A 353 -19.86 1.56 -3.04
CA LEU A 353 -19.61 3.00 -2.89
C LEU A 353 -20.82 3.85 -3.31
N TYR A 354 -21.04 4.96 -2.62
CA TYR A 354 -22.01 5.97 -3.07
C TYR A 354 -21.48 6.83 -4.21
N ASP A 355 -20.16 7.07 -4.23
CA ASP A 355 -19.46 7.89 -5.22
C ASP A 355 -18.16 7.18 -5.63
N CYS A 356 -17.83 7.26 -6.91
CA CYS A 356 -16.62 6.68 -7.50
C CYS A 356 -15.58 7.75 -7.88
N ASP A 357 -15.73 9.01 -7.44
CA ASP A 357 -14.71 10.04 -7.68
C ASP A 357 -13.38 9.65 -7.04
N ILE A 358 -12.32 9.64 -7.86
CA ILE A 358 -10.98 9.23 -7.46
C ILE A 358 -9.96 10.37 -7.60
N ARG A 359 -8.80 10.18 -6.98
CA ARG A 359 -7.57 10.86 -7.35
C ARG A 359 -6.46 9.86 -7.57
N LEU A 360 -5.75 10.00 -8.68
CA LEU A 360 -4.47 9.35 -8.90
C LEU A 360 -3.39 10.08 -8.10
N ILE A 361 -2.60 9.32 -7.33
CA ILE A 361 -1.56 9.85 -6.44
C ILE A 361 -0.20 9.24 -6.75
N ASP A 362 0.82 9.67 -5.98
CA ASP A 362 2.16 9.09 -5.94
C ASP A 362 2.96 9.21 -7.25
N PHE A 363 3.32 10.45 -7.56
CA PHE A 363 4.11 10.81 -8.73
C PHE A 363 5.63 10.76 -8.45
N GLY A 364 6.05 10.09 -7.37
CA GLY A 364 7.46 9.99 -6.98
C GLY A 364 8.33 9.19 -7.95
N SER A 365 7.72 8.28 -8.69
CA SER A 365 8.38 7.47 -9.75
C SER A 365 7.99 7.91 -11.16
N ALA A 366 7.21 9.00 -11.29
CA ALA A 366 6.79 9.48 -12.60
C ALA A 366 8.00 10.02 -13.37
N THR A 367 8.14 9.59 -14.62
CA THR A 367 9.34 9.85 -15.45
C THR A 367 8.93 10.54 -16.73
N PHE A 368 9.58 11.65 -17.08
CA PHE A 368 9.39 12.29 -18.37
C PHE A 368 10.08 11.47 -19.47
N GLU A 369 9.48 11.43 -20.66
CA GLU A 369 9.99 10.64 -21.81
C GLU A 369 11.47 10.89 -22.14
N ARG A 370 11.96 12.11 -21.93
CA ARG A 370 13.35 12.50 -22.25
C ARG A 370 14.30 12.39 -21.06
N GLU A 371 13.82 11.94 -19.91
CA GLU A 371 14.63 11.74 -18.72
C GLU A 371 15.17 10.31 -18.65
N TYR A 372 16.04 10.07 -17.68
CA TYR A 372 16.62 8.75 -17.46
C TYR A 372 15.52 7.74 -17.09
N HIS A 373 15.55 6.59 -17.75
CA HIS A 373 14.63 5.47 -17.49
C HIS A 373 15.39 4.39 -16.72
N SER A 374 15.02 4.16 -15.47
CA SER A 374 15.55 3.03 -14.69
C SER A 374 15.17 1.71 -15.35
N THR A 375 16.00 0.68 -15.20
CA THR A 375 15.74 -0.61 -15.87
C THR A 375 14.48 -1.30 -15.32
N VAL A 376 14.23 -1.15 -14.03
CA VAL A 376 13.08 -1.72 -13.34
C VAL A 376 12.19 -0.61 -12.80
N VAL A 377 10.92 -0.67 -13.19
CA VAL A 377 9.83 0.15 -12.66
C VAL A 377 8.59 -0.71 -12.40
N SER A 378 7.55 -0.09 -11.84
CA SER A 378 6.28 -0.70 -11.44
C SER A 378 6.39 -1.69 -10.31
N THR A 379 5.39 -1.66 -9.43
CA THR A 379 5.13 -2.76 -8.50
C THR A 379 4.87 -4.05 -9.29
N ARG A 380 5.44 -5.16 -8.82
CA ARG A 380 5.58 -6.41 -9.58
C ARG A 380 4.29 -6.92 -10.20
N HIS A 381 3.17 -6.92 -9.47
CA HIS A 381 1.88 -7.44 -9.92
C HIS A 381 1.28 -6.71 -11.14
N TYR A 382 1.75 -5.49 -11.42
CA TYR A 382 1.28 -4.63 -12.51
C TYR A 382 2.36 -4.39 -13.57
N ARG A 383 3.54 -5.01 -13.40
CA ARG A 383 4.71 -4.79 -14.26
C ARG A 383 4.53 -5.40 -15.65
N ALA A 384 4.74 -4.59 -16.67
CA ALA A 384 4.60 -4.99 -18.08
C ALA A 384 5.70 -5.98 -18.53
N PRO A 385 5.40 -6.86 -19.52
CA PRO A 385 6.34 -7.88 -19.97
C PRO A 385 7.64 -7.31 -20.56
N GLU A 386 7.59 -6.16 -21.24
CA GLU A 386 8.79 -5.50 -21.78
C GLU A 386 9.75 -5.02 -20.67
N ILE A 387 9.23 -4.65 -19.49
CA ILE A 387 10.05 -4.30 -18.33
C ILE A 387 10.70 -5.56 -17.76
N ILE A 388 9.91 -6.63 -17.58
CA ILE A 388 10.43 -7.92 -17.06
C ILE A 388 11.56 -8.45 -17.96
N LEU A 389 11.39 -8.33 -19.29
CA LEU A 389 12.34 -8.78 -20.29
C LEU A 389 13.50 -7.82 -20.54
N GLY A 390 13.52 -6.63 -19.93
CA GLY A 390 14.59 -5.64 -20.11
C GLY A 390 14.64 -5.02 -21.51
N LEU A 391 13.50 -4.92 -22.22
CA LEU A 391 13.42 -4.41 -23.60
C LEU A 391 13.28 -2.89 -23.70
N GLY A 392 13.42 -2.18 -22.58
CA GLY A 392 13.05 -0.78 -22.43
C GLY A 392 11.54 -0.60 -22.29
N TRP A 393 11.12 0.55 -21.77
CA TRP A 393 9.72 0.87 -21.52
C TRP A 393 9.44 2.35 -21.79
N SER A 394 8.16 2.66 -21.97
CA SER A 394 7.64 4.01 -22.19
C SER A 394 6.14 4.03 -21.83
N TYR A 395 5.34 4.94 -22.36
CA TYR A 395 3.89 5.07 -22.13
C TYR A 395 3.08 3.75 -22.11
N PRO A 396 3.35 2.74 -22.97
CA PRO A 396 2.56 1.50 -22.96
C PRO A 396 2.63 0.71 -21.65
N CYS A 397 3.64 0.91 -20.79
CA CYS A 397 3.71 0.17 -19.52
C CYS A 397 2.53 0.53 -18.59
N ASP A 398 2.14 1.81 -18.55
CA ASP A 398 0.98 2.27 -17.78
C ASP A 398 -0.32 1.64 -18.30
N ALA A 399 -0.46 1.45 -19.62
CA ALA A 399 -1.62 0.80 -20.21
C ALA A 399 -1.74 -0.67 -19.76
N PHE A 400 -0.61 -1.37 -19.64
CA PHE A 400 -0.59 -2.75 -19.12
C PHE A 400 -1.02 -2.78 -17.64
N SER A 401 -0.49 -1.89 -16.81
CA SER A 401 -0.86 -1.77 -15.40
C SER A 401 -2.36 -1.53 -15.23
N LEU A 402 -2.96 -0.65 -16.05
CA LEU A 402 -4.41 -0.42 -16.06
C LEU A 402 -5.20 -1.69 -16.44
N GLY A 403 -4.72 -2.47 -17.41
CA GLY A 403 -5.31 -3.76 -17.76
C GLY A 403 -5.37 -4.71 -16.56
N CYS A 404 -4.28 -4.82 -15.79
CA CYS A 404 -4.23 -5.62 -14.57
C CYS A 404 -5.20 -5.10 -13.49
N ILE A 405 -5.20 -3.78 -13.24
CA ILE A 405 -6.08 -3.13 -12.26
C ILE A 405 -7.55 -3.34 -12.60
N PHE A 406 -7.92 -3.26 -13.89
CA PHE A 406 -9.32 -3.46 -14.30
C PHE A 406 -9.78 -4.89 -14.08
N VAL A 407 -8.91 -5.88 -14.32
CA VAL A 407 -9.22 -7.27 -13.97
C VAL A 407 -9.37 -7.42 -12.46
N GLU A 408 -8.51 -6.80 -11.66
CA GLU A 408 -8.60 -6.82 -10.20
C GLU A 408 -9.89 -6.16 -9.69
N PHE A 409 -10.37 -5.07 -10.29
CA PHE A 409 -11.67 -4.50 -9.93
C PHE A 409 -12.82 -5.47 -10.24
N TYR A 410 -12.70 -6.26 -11.31
CA TYR A 410 -13.69 -7.22 -11.76
C TYR A 410 -13.70 -8.53 -10.95
N THR A 411 -12.55 -8.95 -10.43
CA THR A 411 -12.40 -10.21 -9.68
C THR A 411 -12.28 -10.02 -8.17
N GLY A 412 -11.88 -8.81 -7.74
CA GLY A 412 -11.44 -8.48 -6.39
C GLY A 412 -10.00 -8.91 -6.07
N VAL A 413 -9.28 -9.49 -7.03
CA VAL A 413 -7.99 -10.16 -6.79
C VAL A 413 -6.99 -9.77 -7.87
N ALA A 414 -5.78 -9.38 -7.47
CA ALA A 414 -4.67 -9.10 -8.39
C ALA A 414 -4.47 -10.23 -9.41
N LEU A 415 -4.33 -9.84 -10.70
CA LEU A 415 -4.26 -10.77 -11.82
C LEU A 415 -3.04 -11.70 -11.74
N TYR A 416 -1.88 -11.15 -11.38
CA TYR A 416 -0.62 -11.87 -11.25
C TYR A 416 -0.11 -11.75 -9.81
N GLN A 417 -0.15 -12.84 -9.06
CA GLN A 417 0.38 -12.93 -7.69
C GLN A 417 1.62 -13.80 -7.69
N THR A 418 2.78 -13.18 -7.81
CA THR A 418 4.07 -13.87 -7.92
C THR A 418 5.18 -12.91 -7.50
N HIS A 419 6.29 -13.48 -7.05
CA HIS A 419 7.53 -12.76 -6.71
C HIS A 419 8.71 -13.16 -7.62
N ASP A 420 8.46 -13.90 -8.71
CA ASP A 420 9.50 -14.38 -9.64
C ASP A 420 9.21 -13.98 -11.09
N ASN A 421 10.23 -13.51 -11.82
CA ASN A 421 10.05 -12.98 -13.17
C ASN A 421 9.65 -14.06 -14.19
N LEU A 422 10.24 -15.25 -14.09
CA LEU A 422 9.98 -16.34 -15.04
C LEU A 422 8.59 -16.95 -14.78
N GLU A 423 8.23 -17.11 -13.51
CA GLU A 423 6.87 -17.46 -13.10
C GLU A 423 5.86 -16.43 -13.61
N HIS A 424 6.15 -15.13 -13.49
CA HIS A 424 5.27 -14.07 -13.94
C HIS A 424 5.00 -14.14 -15.45
N LEU A 425 6.04 -14.31 -16.27
CA LEU A 425 5.88 -14.53 -17.71
C LEU A 425 5.08 -15.80 -18.02
N ALA A 426 5.26 -16.86 -17.24
CA ALA A 426 4.48 -18.09 -17.41
C ALA A 426 3.00 -17.90 -17.03
N MET A 427 2.69 -17.11 -15.99
CA MET A 427 1.32 -16.70 -15.67
C MET A 427 0.71 -15.86 -16.79
N MET A 428 1.48 -14.93 -17.38
CA MET A 428 1.03 -14.15 -18.53
C MET A 428 0.66 -15.05 -19.72
N GLU A 429 1.46 -16.07 -20.06
CA GLU A 429 1.11 -17.00 -21.15
C GLU A 429 -0.18 -17.80 -20.88
N MET A 430 -0.50 -18.08 -19.61
CA MET A 430 -1.76 -18.74 -19.23
C MET A 430 -2.98 -17.81 -19.36
N VAL A 431 -2.82 -16.52 -19.04
CA VAL A 431 -3.91 -15.54 -19.06
C VAL A 431 -4.12 -14.96 -20.47
N MET A 432 -3.05 -14.50 -21.11
CA MET A 432 -3.07 -13.74 -22.36
C MET A 432 -2.93 -14.63 -23.60
N GLY A 433 -2.55 -15.90 -23.41
CA GLY A 433 -2.16 -16.81 -24.48
C GLY A 433 -0.66 -16.74 -24.76
N ARG A 434 -0.19 -17.57 -25.69
CA ARG A 434 1.25 -17.68 -26.01
C ARG A 434 1.82 -16.33 -26.44
N MET A 435 3.01 -16.01 -25.94
CA MET A 435 3.73 -14.80 -26.33
C MET A 435 3.97 -14.77 -27.85
N PRO A 436 3.65 -13.67 -28.56
CA PRO A 436 3.89 -13.56 -29.99
C PRO A 436 5.36 -13.79 -30.33
N GLU A 437 5.64 -14.62 -31.34
CA GLU A 437 6.99 -15.10 -31.63
C GLU A 437 7.99 -13.94 -31.87
N ARG A 438 7.57 -12.88 -32.57
CA ARG A 438 8.40 -11.68 -32.79
C ARG A 438 8.82 -11.03 -31.48
N PHE A 439 7.91 -10.94 -30.51
CA PHE A 439 8.19 -10.34 -29.20
C PHE A 439 9.02 -11.29 -28.33
N ALA A 440 8.70 -12.58 -28.35
CA ALA A 440 9.46 -13.61 -27.64
C ALA A 440 10.92 -13.70 -28.10
N ARG A 441 11.20 -13.55 -29.41
CA ARG A 441 12.58 -13.50 -29.93
C ARG A 441 13.36 -12.29 -29.43
N LYS A 442 12.71 -11.12 -29.29
CA LYS A 442 13.34 -9.95 -28.64
C LYS A 442 13.67 -10.23 -27.18
N GLY A 443 12.71 -10.83 -26.45
CA GLY A 443 12.91 -11.30 -25.08
C GLY A 443 14.09 -12.26 -24.96
N ALA A 444 14.16 -13.26 -25.84
CA ALA A 444 15.24 -14.25 -25.87
C ALA A 444 16.61 -13.63 -26.20
N ALA A 445 16.66 -12.55 -27.00
CA ALA A 445 17.89 -11.82 -27.26
C ALA A 445 18.41 -11.08 -26.00
N SER A 446 17.51 -10.62 -25.12
CA SER A 446 17.88 -9.92 -23.88
C SER A 446 18.05 -10.83 -22.66
N LYS A 447 17.29 -11.94 -22.59
CA LYS A 447 17.19 -12.86 -21.44
C LYS A 447 17.19 -14.31 -21.93
N ALA A 448 18.25 -14.71 -22.62
CA ALA A 448 18.35 -16.02 -23.28
C ALA A 448 18.09 -17.19 -22.31
N GLU A 449 18.47 -17.04 -21.05
CA GLU A 449 18.28 -18.04 -19.99
C GLU A 449 16.82 -18.30 -19.64
N TRP A 450 15.87 -17.48 -20.09
CA TRP A 450 14.43 -17.66 -19.87
C TRP A 450 13.71 -18.29 -21.06
N PHE A 451 14.40 -18.55 -22.17
CA PHE A 451 13.80 -19.10 -23.38
C PHE A 451 14.51 -20.36 -23.87
N LYS A 452 13.75 -21.23 -24.54
CA LYS A 452 14.18 -22.38 -25.33
C LYS A 452 13.80 -22.15 -26.78
N ASP A 453 14.60 -22.72 -27.68
CA ASP A 453 14.35 -22.67 -29.13
C ASP A 453 14.20 -21.22 -29.66
N GLY A 454 14.82 -20.25 -28.97
CA GLY A 454 14.82 -18.82 -29.32
C GLY A 454 13.49 -18.07 -29.16
N ALA A 455 12.39 -18.72 -28.81
CA ALA A 455 11.07 -18.06 -28.75
C ALA A 455 10.03 -18.72 -27.82
N ARG A 456 10.35 -19.84 -27.17
CA ARG A 456 9.46 -20.52 -26.23
C ARG A 456 9.94 -20.28 -24.81
N LEU A 457 9.07 -19.89 -23.88
CA LEU A 457 9.46 -19.72 -22.49
C LEU A 457 10.00 -21.03 -21.91
N ASP A 458 11.15 -20.99 -21.24
CA ASP A 458 11.72 -22.14 -20.55
C ASP A 458 11.02 -22.36 -19.20
N TRP A 459 9.75 -22.77 -19.25
CA TRP A 459 8.93 -23.03 -18.08
C TRP A 459 8.18 -24.36 -18.15
N PRO A 460 8.06 -25.12 -17.03
CA PRO A 460 8.78 -24.94 -15.77
C PRO A 460 10.22 -25.47 -15.85
N LYS A 461 11.15 -24.88 -15.10
CA LYS A 461 12.52 -25.41 -14.96
C LYS A 461 12.52 -26.61 -14.00
N PRO A 462 12.85 -27.84 -14.45
CA PRO A 462 12.62 -29.06 -13.67
C PRO A 462 13.22 -29.07 -12.26
N LYS A 463 14.40 -28.45 -12.08
CA LYS A 463 15.17 -28.43 -10.82
C LYS A 463 15.01 -27.14 -9.99
N VAL A 464 14.55 -26.05 -10.61
CA VAL A 464 14.48 -24.72 -9.97
C VAL A 464 13.05 -24.40 -9.55
N THR A 465 12.07 -24.73 -10.40
CA THR A 465 10.67 -24.36 -10.15
C THR A 465 10.05 -25.25 -9.09
N ASN A 466 9.74 -24.66 -7.94
CA ASN A 466 9.09 -25.32 -6.82
C ASN A 466 7.65 -25.77 -7.14
N LYS A 467 7.11 -26.71 -6.35
CA LYS A 467 5.79 -27.31 -6.61
C LYS A 467 4.63 -26.32 -6.48
N GLN A 468 4.75 -25.34 -5.58
CA GLN A 468 3.72 -24.33 -5.33
C GLN A 468 3.59 -23.41 -6.54
N SER A 469 4.71 -22.92 -7.05
CA SER A 469 4.78 -22.08 -8.24
C SER A 469 4.18 -22.75 -9.50
N ARG A 470 4.49 -24.05 -9.72
CA ARG A 470 3.85 -24.82 -10.81
C ARG A 470 2.33 -24.91 -10.65
N LYS A 471 1.85 -25.02 -9.41
CA LYS A 471 0.41 -25.08 -9.12
C LYS A 471 -0.23 -23.72 -9.37
N ASP A 472 0.44 -22.64 -8.97
CA ASP A 472 -0.07 -21.29 -9.07
C ASP A 472 -0.18 -20.87 -10.55
N VAL A 473 0.85 -21.11 -11.37
CA VAL A 473 0.77 -20.92 -12.83
C VAL A 473 -0.34 -21.78 -13.46
N LYS A 474 -0.43 -23.08 -13.12
CA LYS A 474 -1.48 -23.95 -13.66
C LYS A 474 -2.90 -23.57 -13.22
N SER A 475 -3.05 -22.83 -12.12
CA SER A 475 -4.33 -22.37 -11.62
C SER A 475 -4.83 -21.11 -12.32
N GLN A 476 -3.96 -20.42 -13.06
CA GLN A 476 -4.33 -19.28 -13.87
C GLN A 476 -5.31 -19.70 -14.96
N LYS A 477 -6.26 -18.80 -15.25
CA LYS A 477 -7.29 -18.99 -16.28
C LYS A 477 -7.02 -18.05 -17.43
N ALA A 478 -7.37 -18.48 -18.64
CA ALA A 478 -7.36 -17.58 -19.79
C ALA A 478 -8.26 -16.37 -19.51
N LEU A 479 -7.91 -15.21 -20.07
CA LEU A 479 -8.62 -13.95 -19.81
C LEU A 479 -10.12 -14.05 -20.13
N GLN A 480 -10.49 -14.77 -21.19
CA GLN A 480 -11.88 -15.06 -21.58
C GLN A 480 -12.66 -15.95 -20.59
N ASP A 481 -11.96 -16.73 -19.75
CA ASP A 481 -12.57 -17.55 -18.69
C ASP A 481 -12.70 -16.79 -17.38
N ILE A 482 -11.85 -15.76 -17.18
CA ILE A 482 -11.95 -14.78 -16.09
C ILE A 482 -13.12 -13.84 -16.38
N ILE A 483 -13.07 -13.14 -17.52
CA ILE A 483 -14.12 -12.22 -17.98
C ILE A 483 -14.93 -12.94 -19.07
N ARG A 484 -15.92 -13.73 -18.63
CA ARG A 484 -16.74 -14.51 -19.57
C ARG A 484 -17.61 -13.60 -20.43
N PRO A 485 -17.58 -13.73 -21.78
CA PRO A 485 -18.32 -12.88 -22.72
C PRO A 485 -19.83 -13.22 -22.80
N GLN A 486 -20.46 -13.35 -21.64
CA GLN A 486 -21.86 -13.80 -21.47
C GLN A 486 -22.88 -12.76 -21.95
N ASP A 487 -22.55 -11.48 -21.82
CA ASP A 487 -23.37 -10.36 -22.26
C ASP A 487 -22.53 -9.33 -23.02
N GLN A 488 -23.20 -8.32 -23.57
CA GLN A 488 -22.54 -7.27 -24.35
C GLN A 488 -21.53 -6.49 -23.50
N PHE A 489 -21.87 -6.17 -22.24
CA PHE A 489 -20.98 -5.42 -21.35
C PHE A 489 -19.66 -6.16 -21.15
N ASN A 490 -19.71 -7.44 -20.78
CA ASN A 490 -18.52 -8.26 -20.57
C ASN A 490 -17.73 -8.51 -21.86
N ARG A 491 -18.38 -8.63 -23.03
CA ARG A 491 -17.68 -8.75 -24.32
C ARG A 491 -16.79 -7.53 -24.58
N HIS A 492 -17.34 -6.33 -24.42
CA HIS A 492 -16.59 -5.10 -24.66
C HIS A 492 -15.60 -4.80 -23.53
N PHE A 493 -15.89 -5.19 -22.28
CA PHE A 493 -14.92 -5.11 -21.20
C PHE A 493 -13.72 -6.02 -21.44
N LEU A 494 -13.97 -7.29 -21.80
CA LEU A 494 -12.93 -8.25 -22.18
C LEU A 494 -12.08 -7.72 -23.33
N ASP A 495 -12.71 -7.16 -24.36
CA ASP A 495 -12.01 -6.58 -25.52
C ASP A 495 -11.08 -5.42 -25.13
N LEU A 496 -11.58 -4.47 -24.32
CA LEU A 496 -10.76 -3.37 -23.79
C LEU A 496 -9.55 -3.90 -22.99
N VAL A 497 -9.79 -4.81 -22.05
CA VAL A 497 -8.73 -5.38 -21.21
C VAL A 497 -7.72 -6.17 -22.05
N ARG A 498 -8.17 -6.91 -23.06
CA ARG A 498 -7.28 -7.65 -23.97
C ARG A 498 -6.35 -6.72 -24.73
N GLN A 499 -6.85 -5.58 -25.20
CA GLN A 499 -6.04 -4.59 -25.93
C GLN A 499 -5.05 -3.86 -25.01
N LEU A 500 -5.40 -3.66 -23.73
CA LEU A 500 -4.50 -3.12 -22.70
C LEU A 500 -3.42 -4.12 -22.29
N LEU A 501 -3.74 -5.40 -22.24
CA LEU A 501 -2.83 -6.51 -21.91
C LEU A 501 -2.18 -7.13 -23.16
N GLU A 502 -1.90 -6.35 -24.20
CA GLU A 502 -1.14 -6.85 -25.35
C GLU A 502 0.35 -7.01 -24.99
N PHE A 503 1.01 -8.08 -25.45
CA PHE A 503 2.41 -8.36 -25.13
C PHE A 503 3.36 -7.33 -25.75
N ASP A 504 3.24 -7.12 -27.07
CA ASP A 504 4.11 -6.17 -27.77
C ASP A 504 3.64 -4.74 -27.46
N PRO A 505 4.44 -3.91 -26.74
CA PRO A 505 4.04 -2.55 -26.39
C PRO A 505 3.78 -1.68 -27.63
N ALA A 506 4.31 -2.04 -28.80
CA ALA A 506 4.02 -1.34 -30.06
C ALA A 506 2.61 -1.63 -30.61
N LEU A 507 2.00 -2.75 -30.23
CA LEU A 507 0.64 -3.15 -30.63
C LEU A 507 -0.39 -2.86 -29.55
N ARG A 508 0.04 -2.67 -28.30
CA ARG A 508 -0.80 -2.33 -27.16
C ARG A 508 -1.56 -1.02 -27.40
N ILE A 509 -2.84 -1.01 -27.04
CA ILE A 509 -3.67 0.18 -27.22
C ILE A 509 -3.11 1.36 -26.43
N LYS A 510 -3.02 2.52 -27.09
CA LYS A 510 -2.69 3.77 -26.40
C LYS A 510 -3.84 4.17 -25.48
N VAL A 511 -3.52 4.66 -24.28
CA VAL A 511 -4.53 5.03 -23.26
C VAL A 511 -5.56 6.03 -23.79
N ARG A 512 -5.14 7.03 -24.57
CA ARG A 512 -6.04 7.98 -25.22
C ARG A 512 -7.06 7.30 -26.15
N LYS A 513 -6.63 6.31 -26.93
CA LYS A 513 -7.53 5.52 -27.79
C LYS A 513 -8.44 4.61 -26.97
N ALA A 514 -7.97 4.11 -25.84
CA ALA A 514 -8.78 3.28 -24.94
C ALA A 514 -9.97 4.06 -24.34
N LEU A 515 -9.86 5.38 -24.14
CA LEU A 515 -11.00 6.22 -23.71
C LEU A 515 -12.17 6.23 -24.69
N GLU A 516 -11.88 6.03 -25.97
CA GLU A 516 -12.85 6.02 -27.06
C GLU A 516 -13.44 4.61 -27.30
N HIS A 517 -13.04 3.64 -26.49
CA HIS A 517 -13.46 2.25 -26.66
C HIS A 517 -14.98 2.08 -26.47
N SER A 518 -15.61 1.24 -27.29
CA SER A 518 -17.06 0.99 -27.27
C SER A 518 -17.59 0.52 -25.91
N TYR A 519 -16.73 -0.04 -25.05
CA TYR A 519 -17.05 -0.35 -23.65
C TYR A 519 -17.68 0.84 -22.92
N PHE A 520 -17.21 2.05 -23.21
CA PHE A 520 -17.67 3.28 -22.57
C PHE A 520 -18.95 3.87 -23.17
N ALA A 521 -19.41 3.36 -24.30
CA ALA A 521 -20.68 3.74 -24.92
C ALA A 521 -21.84 2.82 -24.49
N ILE A 522 -21.52 1.68 -23.86
CA ILE A 522 -22.52 0.68 -23.47
C ILE A 522 -23.14 1.07 -22.13
N GLY A 523 -24.46 1.13 -22.11
CA GLY A 523 -25.22 1.24 -20.87
C GLY A 523 -24.94 0.04 -19.98
N VAL A 524 -24.60 0.30 -18.72
CA VAL A 524 -24.40 -0.78 -17.74
C VAL A 524 -25.75 -1.46 -17.53
N PRO A 525 -25.86 -2.79 -17.77
CA PRO A 525 -27.10 -3.50 -17.48
C PRO A 525 -27.50 -3.26 -16.03
N LEU A 526 -28.79 -3.09 -15.77
CA LEU A 526 -29.30 -3.10 -14.41
C LEU A 526 -28.89 -4.45 -13.80
N GLU A 527 -27.95 -4.42 -12.87
CA GLU A 527 -27.73 -5.58 -12.02
C GLU A 527 -29.07 -5.80 -11.31
N PRO A 528 -29.74 -6.95 -11.52
CA PRO A 528 -31.12 -7.17 -11.08
C PRO A 528 -31.20 -6.77 -9.63
N ALA A 529 -32.04 -5.77 -9.29
CA ALA A 529 -32.08 -5.13 -7.98
C ALA A 529 -31.78 -6.16 -6.88
N LEU A 530 -30.52 -6.12 -6.43
CA LEU A 530 -29.89 -7.18 -5.65
C LEU A 530 -30.44 -7.17 -4.22
#